data_AF-A0A2E9MAN9-F1
#
_entry.id   AF-A0A2E9MAN9-F1
#
_cell.length_a   1.000
_cell.length_b   1.000
_cell.length_c   1.000
_cell.angle_alpha   90.00
_cell.angle_beta   90.00
_cell.angle_gamma   90.00
#
_symmetry.space_group_name_H-M   'P 1'
#
loop_
_entity.id
_entity.type
_entity.pdbx_description
1 polymer ?
#
loop_
_entity_poly.entity_id
_entity_poly.type
_entity_poly.pdbx_seq_one_letter_code
_entity_poly.pdbx_strand_id
1 'polypeptide(L)'
;MAGDWPVAIGILMVAVIWIQIFVDYRRKLGKIMPTVSQVSTRRNEISKEIDNGESTLSSIQSKMAYARSELEEFEERRIELQEQFNPMEMLLIPPGKLRMGANTPGRDDENPEHLVSLKGYYIDKYEVTNLQYKEFVQVTGHSSPSHWRNNTFPDARLADHPVVNVSWDDAKAYCDWVQKRLPSEAEWERAALDDGRDEYAWRGASNADYADFDNPDGKTTPVDRYPNGKSGLGAWDMCGNVSEWVNDWYDDKYYQTSPESDPKGPDGGHQKCHRGGGYHENRMGIRAKSRHMAMSGASTDYIGFRCALDEIIDEET
;
A
#
# COMPACT_ATOMS: atom_id res chain seq x y z
N MET A 1 80.58 -71.44 35.15
CA MET A 1 79.57 -70.36 35.27
C MET A 1 78.60 -70.50 34.12
N ALA A 2 77.51 -71.23 34.32
CA ALA A 2 76.45 -71.38 33.32
C ALA A 2 75.60 -70.09 33.38
N GLY A 3 75.64 -69.29 32.32
CA GLY A 3 74.91 -68.04 32.24
C GLY A 3 73.40 -68.28 32.26
N ASP A 4 72.68 -67.41 32.96
CA ASP A 4 71.25 -67.45 33.22
C ASP A 4 70.43 -67.04 31.97
N TRP A 5 70.65 -67.79 30.88
CA TRP A 5 69.98 -67.65 29.58
C TRP A 5 68.44 -67.58 29.64
N PRO A 6 67.73 -68.26 30.57
CA PRO A 6 66.27 -68.19 30.63
C PRO A 6 65.72 -66.78 30.91
N VAL A 7 66.39 -66.01 31.79
CA VAL A 7 65.97 -64.64 32.14
C VAL A 7 66.20 -63.69 30.96
N ALA A 8 67.32 -63.83 30.27
CA ALA A 8 67.64 -63.04 29.07
C ALA A 8 66.64 -63.31 27.93
N ILE A 9 66.23 -64.57 27.75
CA ILE A 9 65.21 -64.97 26.77
C ILE A 9 63.84 -64.39 27.15
N GLY A 10 63.46 -64.40 28.43
CA GLY A 10 62.21 -63.81 28.92
C GLY A 10 62.10 -62.30 28.66
N ILE A 11 63.18 -61.54 28.91
CA ILE A 11 63.25 -60.10 28.64
C ILE A 11 63.12 -59.82 27.13
N LEU A 12 63.80 -60.62 26.30
CA LEU A 12 63.69 -60.54 24.84
C LEU A 12 62.26 -60.78 24.35
N MET A 13 61.57 -61.78 24.90
CA MET A 13 60.18 -62.06 24.53
C MET A 13 59.23 -60.91 24.91
N VAL A 14 59.39 -60.33 26.09
CA VAL A 14 58.59 -59.17 26.52
C VAL A 14 58.86 -57.95 25.62
N ALA A 15 60.12 -57.71 25.25
CA ALA A 15 60.48 -56.64 24.32
C ALA A 15 59.85 -56.85 22.93
N VAL A 16 59.86 -58.08 22.40
CA VAL A 16 59.22 -58.42 21.12
C VAL A 16 57.70 -58.20 21.18
N ILE A 17 57.05 -58.58 22.27
CA ILE A 17 55.60 -58.36 22.48
C ILE A 17 55.28 -56.86 22.52
N TRP A 18 56.06 -56.06 23.26
CA TRP A 18 55.88 -54.60 23.30
C TRP A 18 56.11 -53.94 21.95
N ILE A 19 57.10 -54.41 21.18
CA ILE A 19 57.33 -53.96 19.80
C ILE A 19 56.12 -54.30 18.92
N GLN A 20 55.55 -55.51 19.03
CA GLN A 20 54.36 -55.90 18.29
C GLN A 20 53.15 -55.04 18.65
N ILE A 21 52.88 -54.82 19.94
CA ILE A 21 51.80 -53.93 20.41
C ILE A 21 52.00 -52.52 19.86
N PHE A 22 53.22 -51.98 19.92
CA PHE A 22 53.52 -50.65 19.40
C PHE A 22 53.35 -50.56 17.88
N VAL A 23 53.78 -51.59 17.13
CA VAL A 23 53.61 -51.66 15.67
C VAL A 23 52.13 -51.77 15.28
N ASP A 24 51.35 -52.59 15.98
CA ASP A 24 49.90 -52.73 15.75
C ASP A 24 49.14 -51.47 16.15
N TYR A 25 49.51 -50.83 17.26
CA TYR A 25 48.98 -49.55 17.68
C TYR A 25 49.28 -48.46 16.63
N ARG A 26 50.50 -48.40 16.09
CA ARG A 26 50.89 -47.48 15.02
C ARG A 26 50.16 -47.77 13.71
N ARG A 27 49.94 -49.05 13.36
CA ARG A 27 49.13 -49.46 12.20
C ARG A 27 47.67 -49.06 12.35
N LYS A 28 47.07 -49.27 13.53
CA LYS A 28 45.68 -48.85 13.81
C LYS A 28 45.54 -47.33 13.81
N LEU A 29 46.48 -46.60 14.44
CA LEU A 29 46.51 -45.14 14.42
C LEU A 29 46.67 -44.58 12.99
N GLY A 30 47.52 -45.19 12.15
CA GLY A 30 47.68 -44.78 10.76
C GLY A 30 46.45 -45.05 9.87
N LYS A 31 45.53 -45.92 10.30
CA LYS A 31 44.23 -46.16 9.62
C LYS A 31 43.12 -45.20 10.08
N ILE A 32 43.24 -44.63 11.27
CA ILE A 32 42.19 -43.80 11.90
C ILE A 32 42.53 -42.31 11.85
N MET A 33 43.81 -41.95 11.98
CA MET A 33 44.22 -40.54 11.90
C MET A 33 44.43 -40.11 10.44
N PRO A 34 43.78 -39.02 10.01
CA PRO A 34 44.09 -38.43 8.71
C PRO A 34 45.55 -37.96 8.70
N THR A 35 46.18 -38.11 7.55
CA THR A 35 47.56 -37.64 7.35
C THR A 35 47.62 -36.11 7.48
N VAL A 36 48.77 -35.57 7.88
CA VAL A 36 49.01 -34.12 7.98
C VAL A 36 48.65 -33.41 6.66
N SER A 37 48.94 -34.04 5.53
CA SER A 37 48.56 -33.56 4.20
C SER A 37 47.04 -33.44 4.04
N GLN A 38 46.27 -34.47 4.39
CA GLN A 38 44.79 -34.44 4.30
C GLN A 38 44.17 -33.36 5.20
N VAL A 39 44.68 -33.19 6.42
CA VAL A 39 44.24 -32.12 7.33
C VAL A 39 44.56 -30.74 6.75
N SER A 40 45.75 -30.57 6.15
CA SER A 40 46.14 -29.31 5.51
C SER A 40 45.30 -28.98 4.29
N THR A 41 45.01 -29.96 3.43
CA THR A 41 44.15 -29.78 2.25
C THR A 41 42.74 -29.40 2.68
N ARG A 42 42.16 -30.11 3.67
CA ARG A 42 40.82 -29.80 4.17
C ARG A 42 40.75 -28.42 4.81
N ARG A 43 41.79 -28.02 5.55
CA ARG A 43 41.90 -26.66 6.10
C ARG A 43 41.93 -25.60 5.00
N ASN A 44 42.66 -25.84 3.90
CA ASN A 44 42.72 -24.91 2.78
C ASN A 44 41.39 -24.82 2.01
N GLU A 45 40.67 -25.94 1.83
CA GLU A 45 39.33 -25.95 1.25
C GLU A 45 38.35 -25.14 2.09
N ILE A 46 38.30 -25.40 3.40
CA ILE A 46 37.44 -24.66 4.33
C ILE A 46 37.79 -23.18 4.36
N SER A 47 39.09 -22.83 4.33
CA SER A 47 39.52 -21.44 4.26
C SER A 47 39.01 -20.75 2.99
N LYS A 48 39.10 -21.41 1.83
CA LYS A 48 38.55 -20.86 0.57
C LYS A 48 37.04 -20.70 0.61
N GLU A 49 36.32 -21.64 1.22
CA GLU A 49 34.86 -21.51 1.40
C GLU A 49 34.50 -20.34 2.31
N ILE A 50 35.27 -20.12 3.40
CA ILE A 50 35.12 -18.97 4.28
C ILE A 50 35.41 -17.66 3.52
N ASP A 51 36.53 -17.59 2.79
CA ASP A 51 36.91 -16.40 2.02
C ASP A 51 35.84 -16.04 0.96
N ASN A 52 35.28 -17.05 0.27
CA ASN A 52 34.18 -16.86 -0.67
C ASN A 52 32.89 -16.40 0.03
N GLY A 53 32.60 -16.94 1.21
CA GLY A 53 31.48 -16.52 2.05
C GLY A 53 31.60 -15.06 2.48
N GLU A 54 32.78 -14.64 2.94
CA GLU A 54 33.07 -13.25 3.31
C GLU A 54 32.93 -12.29 2.13
N SER A 55 33.43 -12.68 0.95
CA SER A 55 33.27 -11.91 -0.29
C SER A 55 31.79 -11.74 -0.68
N THR A 56 31.01 -12.82 -0.58
CA THR A 56 29.56 -12.78 -0.85
C THR A 56 28.84 -11.89 0.16
N LEU A 57 29.18 -11.99 1.44
CA LEU A 57 28.61 -11.16 2.50
C LEU A 57 28.91 -9.67 2.28
N SER A 58 30.15 -9.34 1.91
CA SER A 58 30.58 -7.98 1.57
C SER A 58 29.81 -7.42 0.37
N SER A 59 29.58 -8.24 -0.66
CA SER A 59 28.75 -7.88 -1.82
C SER A 59 27.30 -7.59 -1.41
N ILE A 60 26.70 -8.43 -0.56
CA ILE A 60 25.35 -8.23 -0.04
C ILE A 60 25.26 -6.96 0.80
N GLN A 61 26.21 -6.74 1.71
CA GLN A 61 26.27 -5.53 2.55
C GLN A 61 26.36 -4.26 1.69
N SER A 62 27.17 -4.29 0.62
CA SER A 62 27.29 -3.17 -0.32
C SER A 62 25.98 -2.91 -1.06
N LYS A 63 25.29 -3.96 -1.53
CA LYS A 63 23.97 -3.84 -2.16
C LYS A 63 22.91 -3.30 -1.20
N MET A 64 22.93 -3.75 0.06
CA MET A 64 22.02 -3.24 1.09
C MET A 64 22.29 -1.78 1.43
N ALA A 65 23.56 -1.36 1.49
CA ALA A 65 23.92 0.04 1.71
C ALA A 65 23.46 0.92 0.55
N TYR A 66 23.66 0.47 -0.70
CA TYR A 66 23.17 1.17 -1.89
C TYR A 66 21.64 1.26 -1.91
N ALA A 67 20.93 0.15 -1.65
CA ALA A 67 19.47 0.15 -1.61
C ALA A 67 18.93 1.05 -0.48
N ARG A 68 19.63 1.14 0.66
CA ARG A 68 19.26 2.07 1.74
C ARG A 68 19.43 3.52 1.33
N SER A 69 20.54 3.88 0.69
CA SER A 69 20.73 5.26 0.22
C SER A 69 19.72 5.63 -0.87
N GLU A 70 19.36 4.68 -1.74
CA GLU A 70 18.33 4.89 -2.76
C GLU A 70 16.94 5.07 -2.12
N LEU A 71 16.61 4.30 -1.08
CA LEU A 71 15.39 4.49 -0.28
C LEU A 71 15.36 5.83 0.46
N GLU A 72 16.49 6.26 1.02
CA GLU A 72 16.62 7.57 1.68
C GLU A 72 16.40 8.71 0.68
N GLU A 73 17.00 8.65 -0.52
CA GLU A 73 16.78 9.63 -1.58
C GLU A 73 15.31 9.65 -2.05
N PHE A 74 14.67 8.49 -2.18
CA PHE A 74 13.25 8.39 -2.48
C PHE A 74 12.36 8.94 -1.37
N GLU A 75 12.76 8.76 -0.11
CA GLU A 75 12.03 9.28 1.05
C GLU A 75 12.17 10.80 1.16
N GLU A 76 13.36 11.36 0.94
CA GLU A 76 13.59 12.80 0.81
C GLU A 76 12.78 13.38 -0.34
N ARG A 77 12.80 12.73 -1.51
CA ARG A 77 12.01 13.16 -2.66
C ARG A 77 10.51 13.11 -2.38
N ARG A 78 10.02 12.07 -1.68
CA ARG A 78 8.64 11.97 -1.22
C ARG A 78 8.28 13.14 -0.31
N ILE A 79 9.13 13.49 0.65
CA ILE A 79 8.91 14.59 1.60
C ILE A 79 8.88 15.94 0.86
N GLU A 80 9.83 16.20 -0.04
CA GLU A 80 9.83 17.41 -0.87
C GLU A 80 8.54 17.53 -1.70
N LEU A 81 8.13 16.43 -2.34
CA LEU A 81 6.91 16.41 -3.14
C LEU A 81 5.67 16.56 -2.24
N GLN A 82 5.67 16.01 -1.03
CA GLN A 82 4.62 16.23 -0.05
C GLN A 82 4.54 17.71 0.35
N GLU A 83 5.64 18.38 0.61
CA GLU A 83 5.61 19.83 0.91
C GLU A 83 5.22 20.68 -0.32
N GLN A 84 5.63 20.26 -1.52
CA GLN A 84 5.33 20.96 -2.77
C GLN A 84 3.88 20.78 -3.24
N PHE A 85 3.32 19.57 -3.13
CA PHE A 85 1.96 19.23 -3.57
C PHE A 85 0.93 19.25 -2.43
N ASN A 86 1.38 19.24 -1.17
CA ASN A 86 0.53 19.18 0.00
C ASN A 86 0.87 20.22 1.09
N PRO A 87 1.01 21.53 0.79
CA PRO A 87 1.00 22.54 1.84
C PRO A 87 -0.42 22.81 2.37
N MET A 88 -1.33 21.82 2.34
CA MET A 88 -2.76 21.84 2.72
C MET A 88 -3.77 22.12 1.59
N GLU A 89 -3.66 21.42 0.45
CA GLU A 89 -4.87 21.22 -0.38
C GLU A 89 -5.78 20.12 0.19
N MET A 90 -5.61 19.75 1.46
CA MET A 90 -6.63 19.03 2.20
C MET A 90 -7.53 20.00 2.96
N LEU A 91 -8.82 19.70 2.97
CA LEU A 91 -9.84 20.46 3.66
C LEU A 91 -10.07 19.83 5.02
N LEU A 92 -9.98 20.64 6.08
CA LEU A 92 -10.46 20.24 7.39
C LEU A 92 -11.98 20.14 7.34
N ILE A 93 -12.48 18.93 7.52
CA ILE A 93 -13.89 18.66 7.75
C ILE A 93 -14.10 18.62 9.26
N PRO A 94 -14.83 19.60 9.85
CA PRO A 94 -14.99 19.67 11.29
C PRO A 94 -15.83 18.48 11.81
N PRO A 95 -15.60 18.05 13.06
CA PRO A 95 -16.44 17.04 13.69
C PRO A 95 -17.89 17.48 13.66
N GLY A 96 -18.79 16.53 13.39
CA GLY A 96 -20.18 16.89 13.16
C GLY A 96 -21.07 15.69 12.87
N LYS A 97 -22.35 16.00 12.68
CA LYS A 97 -23.37 15.00 12.38
C LYS A 97 -23.75 15.05 10.91
N LEU A 98 -23.86 13.88 10.30
CA LEU A 98 -24.33 13.66 8.95
C LEU A 98 -25.65 12.91 8.99
N ARG A 99 -26.64 13.39 8.24
CA ARG A 99 -27.86 12.64 7.91
C ARG A 99 -27.56 11.79 6.67
N MET A 100 -26.98 10.61 6.90
CA MET A 100 -26.41 9.75 5.85
C MET A 100 -27.50 8.94 5.16
N GLY A 101 -27.40 8.81 3.84
CA GLY A 101 -28.38 8.08 3.04
C GLY A 101 -29.68 8.83 2.81
N ALA A 102 -30.74 8.11 2.44
CA ALA A 102 -32.03 8.67 2.05
C ALA A 102 -33.21 7.81 2.53
N ASN A 103 -34.43 8.32 2.33
CA ASN A 103 -35.67 7.55 2.52
C ASN A 103 -36.49 7.59 1.22
N THR A 104 -35.88 7.15 0.11
CA THR A 104 -36.46 7.25 -1.23
C THR A 104 -36.76 5.87 -1.80
N PRO A 105 -38.03 5.56 -2.15
CA PRO A 105 -38.37 4.29 -2.77
C PRO A 105 -37.56 3.99 -4.03
N GLY A 106 -37.04 2.76 -4.16
CA GLY A 106 -36.26 2.33 -5.32
C GLY A 106 -34.78 2.73 -5.27
N ARG A 107 -34.30 3.27 -4.15
CA ARG A 107 -32.88 3.51 -3.84
C ARG A 107 -32.48 2.69 -2.62
N ASP A 108 -32.71 1.38 -2.70
CA ASP A 108 -32.77 0.50 -1.52
C ASP A 108 -31.44 0.43 -0.75
N ASP A 109 -30.31 0.53 -1.44
CA ASP A 109 -28.96 0.55 -0.88
C ASP A 109 -28.55 1.91 -0.28
N GLU A 110 -29.23 2.99 -0.66
CA GLU A 110 -29.12 4.33 -0.04
C GLU A 110 -30.03 4.47 1.20
N ASN A 111 -30.93 3.51 1.44
CA ASN A 111 -31.90 3.53 2.53
C ASN A 111 -31.48 2.60 3.70
N PRO A 112 -31.89 2.90 4.95
CA PRO A 112 -32.60 4.10 5.38
C PRO A 112 -31.65 5.26 5.65
N GLU A 113 -32.25 6.46 5.71
CA GLU A 113 -31.58 7.62 6.24
C GLU A 113 -31.33 7.41 7.73
N HIS A 114 -30.09 7.64 8.16
CA HIS A 114 -29.68 7.45 9.55
C HIS A 114 -28.68 8.54 9.96
N LEU A 115 -28.53 8.72 11.27
CA LEU A 115 -27.66 9.75 11.82
C LEU A 115 -26.27 9.16 12.12
N VAL A 116 -25.25 9.81 11.59
CA VAL A 116 -23.85 9.47 11.83
C VAL A 116 -23.14 10.66 12.47
N SER A 117 -22.24 10.40 13.41
CA SER A 117 -21.36 11.36 14.05
C SER A 117 -19.92 11.06 13.65
N LEU A 118 -19.25 12.02 13.04
CA LEU A 118 -17.86 11.92 12.59
C LEU A 118 -16.96 12.80 13.44
N LYS A 119 -15.74 12.32 13.68
CA LYS A 119 -14.65 13.14 14.21
C LYS A 119 -14.20 14.16 13.16
N GLY A 120 -13.35 15.11 13.56
CA GLY A 120 -12.67 15.96 12.59
C GLY A 120 -11.64 15.14 11.81
N TYR A 121 -11.49 15.45 10.53
CA TYR A 121 -10.52 14.81 9.65
C TYR A 121 -10.22 15.73 8.47
N TYR A 122 -9.14 15.44 7.77
CA TYR A 122 -8.76 16.11 6.54
C TYR A 122 -9.13 15.25 5.34
N ILE A 123 -9.58 15.86 4.25
CA ILE A 123 -9.80 15.19 2.97
C ILE A 123 -9.20 15.99 1.83
N ASP A 124 -8.62 15.33 0.84
CA ASP A 124 -8.08 16.02 -0.34
C ASP A 124 -9.19 16.85 -1.01
N LYS A 125 -8.87 18.10 -1.33
CA LYS A 125 -9.75 19.05 -2.01
C LYS A 125 -10.11 18.58 -3.42
N TYR A 126 -9.18 17.89 -4.08
CA TYR A 126 -9.29 17.35 -5.44
C TYR A 126 -9.06 15.84 -5.45
N GLU A 127 -9.48 15.19 -6.53
CA GLU A 127 -9.10 13.82 -6.85
C GLU A 127 -7.58 13.72 -7.08
N VAL A 128 -6.99 12.55 -6.85
CA VAL A 128 -5.56 12.32 -7.14
C VAL A 128 -5.34 12.41 -8.65
N THR A 129 -4.41 13.27 -9.06
CA THR A 129 -4.14 13.55 -10.47
C THR A 129 -3.17 12.54 -11.09
N ASN A 130 -3.16 12.46 -12.43
CA ASN A 130 -2.19 11.64 -13.16
C ASN A 130 -0.74 12.03 -12.85
N LEU A 131 -0.45 13.33 -12.67
CA LEU A 131 0.89 13.80 -12.33
C LEU A 131 1.32 13.28 -10.95
N GLN A 132 0.46 13.40 -9.94
CA GLN A 132 0.72 12.90 -8.59
C GLN A 132 0.93 11.38 -8.57
N TYR A 133 0.05 10.63 -9.24
CA TYR A 133 0.16 9.17 -9.29
C TYR A 133 1.40 8.70 -10.09
N LYS A 134 1.84 9.47 -11.08
CA LYS A 134 3.06 9.16 -11.83
C LYS A 134 4.29 9.18 -10.95
N GLU A 135 4.40 10.17 -10.05
CA GLU A 135 5.51 10.23 -9.10
C GLU A 135 5.52 9.01 -8.19
N PHE A 136 4.36 8.58 -7.67
CA PHE A 136 4.23 7.33 -6.91
C PHE A 136 4.78 6.13 -7.68
N VAL A 137 4.37 5.95 -8.94
CA VAL A 137 4.85 4.87 -9.82
C VAL A 137 6.37 4.95 -10.02
N GLN A 138 6.91 6.15 -10.22
CA GLN A 138 8.35 6.34 -10.47
C GLN A 138 9.21 6.08 -9.24
N VAL A 139 8.77 6.52 -8.07
CA VAL A 139 9.50 6.39 -6.81
C VAL A 139 9.43 4.97 -6.26
N THR A 140 8.26 4.33 -6.31
CA THR A 140 8.05 3.02 -5.67
C THR A 140 8.25 1.83 -6.61
N GLY A 141 8.25 2.06 -7.92
CA GLY A 141 8.19 1.00 -8.92
C GLY A 141 6.84 0.28 -8.97
N HIS A 142 5.79 0.86 -8.38
CA HIS A 142 4.43 0.31 -8.44
C HIS A 142 3.92 0.22 -9.88
N SER A 143 2.97 -0.69 -10.14
CA SER A 143 2.43 -0.88 -11.49
C SER A 143 1.67 0.37 -11.95
N SER A 144 2.00 0.87 -13.14
CA SER A 144 1.27 1.99 -13.74
C SER A 144 -0.11 1.55 -14.25
N PRO A 145 -1.10 2.46 -14.35
CA PRO A 145 -2.39 2.18 -14.98
C PRO A 145 -2.23 1.54 -16.37
N SER A 146 -3.11 0.61 -16.72
CA SER A 146 -2.98 -0.26 -17.90
C SER A 146 -2.88 0.49 -19.24
N HIS A 147 -3.48 1.68 -19.32
CA HIS A 147 -3.49 2.54 -20.51
C HIS A 147 -2.23 3.43 -20.63
N TRP A 148 -1.40 3.49 -19.58
CA TRP A 148 -0.13 4.21 -19.60
C TRP A 148 0.91 3.45 -20.43
N ARG A 149 1.88 4.18 -20.96
CA ARG A 149 3.01 3.62 -21.72
C ARG A 149 4.30 4.10 -21.09
N ASN A 150 5.27 3.20 -20.91
CA ASN A 150 6.56 3.52 -20.30
C ASN A 150 6.42 4.22 -18.93
N ASN A 151 5.50 3.74 -18.08
CA ASN A 151 5.20 4.27 -16.75
C ASN A 151 4.83 5.78 -16.74
N THR A 152 4.23 6.28 -17.82
CA THR A 152 3.71 7.66 -17.88
C THR A 152 2.35 7.72 -18.54
N PHE A 153 1.54 8.68 -18.09
CA PHE A 153 0.27 9.01 -18.72
C PHE A 153 0.49 9.51 -20.16
N PRO A 154 -0.49 9.31 -21.07
CA PRO A 154 -0.26 9.36 -22.51
C PRO A 154 -0.06 10.78 -23.08
N ASP A 155 -0.53 11.82 -22.39
CA ASP A 155 -0.50 13.20 -22.87
C ASP A 155 -0.23 14.17 -21.72
N ALA A 156 0.74 15.08 -21.87
CA ALA A 156 1.08 16.10 -20.88
C ALA A 156 -0.13 16.95 -20.44
N ARG A 157 -1.14 17.12 -21.31
CA ARG A 157 -2.38 17.86 -21.02
C ARG A 157 -3.34 17.13 -20.06
N LEU A 158 -3.06 15.88 -19.71
CA LEU A 158 -3.83 15.10 -18.74
C LEU A 158 -3.20 15.12 -17.35
N ALA A 159 -2.14 15.92 -17.14
CA ALA A 159 -1.40 15.95 -15.89
C ALA A 159 -2.29 16.29 -14.68
N ASP A 160 -3.23 17.21 -14.86
CA ASP A 160 -4.20 17.72 -13.88
C ASP A 160 -5.58 17.03 -13.95
N HIS A 161 -5.72 16.01 -14.79
CA HIS A 161 -6.89 15.14 -14.78
C HIS A 161 -6.76 14.08 -13.68
N PRO A 162 -7.87 13.57 -13.12
CA PRO A 162 -7.82 12.48 -12.15
C PRO A 162 -7.20 11.24 -12.77
N VAL A 163 -6.45 10.50 -11.95
CA VAL A 163 -5.97 9.17 -12.32
C VAL A 163 -7.13 8.18 -12.34
N VAL A 164 -7.17 7.36 -13.39
CA VAL A 164 -8.17 6.30 -13.60
C VAL A 164 -7.48 5.00 -13.98
N ASN A 165 -8.25 3.91 -14.13
CA ASN A 165 -7.72 2.56 -14.30
C ASN A 165 -6.81 2.15 -13.13
N VAL A 166 -7.22 2.52 -11.92
CA VAL A 166 -6.57 2.13 -10.66
C VAL A 166 -7.55 1.29 -9.84
N SER A 167 -7.04 0.19 -9.28
CA SER A 167 -7.81 -0.66 -8.38
C SER A 167 -7.91 -0.05 -6.99
N TRP A 168 -8.75 -0.63 -6.13
CA TRP A 168 -8.81 -0.23 -4.73
C TRP A 168 -7.46 -0.45 -4.02
N ASP A 169 -6.78 -1.55 -4.34
CA ASP A 169 -5.46 -1.87 -3.77
C ASP A 169 -4.40 -0.85 -4.24
N ASP A 170 -4.47 -0.39 -5.49
CA ASP A 170 -3.60 0.67 -6.02
C ASP A 170 -3.84 2.01 -5.33
N ALA A 171 -5.13 2.39 -5.19
CA ALA A 171 -5.55 3.61 -4.51
C ALA A 171 -5.10 3.60 -3.04
N LYS A 172 -5.28 2.48 -2.35
CA LYS A 172 -4.80 2.29 -0.98
C LYS A 172 -3.28 2.37 -0.89
N ALA A 173 -2.55 1.70 -1.78
CA ALA A 173 -1.08 1.74 -1.79
C ALA A 173 -0.54 3.16 -2.00
N TYR A 174 -1.17 3.94 -2.88
CA TYR A 174 -0.83 5.36 -3.04
C TYR A 174 -1.10 6.14 -1.75
N CYS A 175 -2.29 5.98 -1.15
CA CYS A 175 -2.66 6.69 0.08
C CYS A 175 -1.66 6.39 1.21
N ASP A 176 -1.31 5.11 1.39
CA ASP A 176 -0.34 4.67 2.40
C ASP A 176 1.06 5.26 2.11
N TRP A 177 1.48 5.29 0.84
CA TRP A 177 2.77 5.86 0.43
C TRP A 177 2.88 7.36 0.79
N VAL A 178 1.80 8.13 0.61
CA VAL A 178 1.75 9.55 1.03
C VAL A 178 1.37 9.75 2.51
N GLN A 179 1.40 8.69 3.32
CA GLN A 179 1.04 8.72 4.75
C GLN A 179 -0.38 9.23 5.03
N LYS A 180 -1.30 8.94 4.13
CA LYS A 180 -2.74 9.20 4.26
C LYS A 180 -3.49 7.87 4.28
N ARG A 181 -4.80 7.92 4.07
CA ARG A 181 -5.68 6.75 3.89
C ARG A 181 -6.77 7.07 2.87
N LEU A 182 -7.53 6.05 2.45
CA LEU A 182 -8.81 6.31 1.79
C LEU A 182 -9.82 6.86 2.84
N PRO A 183 -10.74 7.77 2.45
CA PRO A 183 -11.85 8.17 3.29
C PRO A 183 -12.78 6.98 3.56
N SER A 184 -13.51 7.00 4.68
CA SER A 184 -14.69 6.14 4.80
C SER A 184 -15.83 6.64 3.92
N GLU A 185 -16.81 5.77 3.65
CA GLU A 185 -18.00 6.15 2.87
C GLU A 185 -18.74 7.33 3.53
N ALA A 186 -18.84 7.31 4.86
CA ALA A 186 -19.49 8.35 5.64
C ALA A 186 -18.70 9.66 5.66
N GLU A 187 -17.37 9.59 5.76
CA GLU A 187 -16.50 10.76 5.62
C GLU A 187 -16.68 11.39 4.23
N TRP A 188 -16.62 10.57 3.18
CA TRP A 188 -16.79 11.08 1.83
C TRP A 188 -18.14 11.79 1.63
N GLU A 189 -19.26 11.22 2.11
CA GLU A 189 -20.59 11.85 1.99
C GLU A 189 -20.69 13.14 2.82
N ARG A 190 -20.06 13.19 4.00
CA ARG A 190 -19.97 14.40 4.82
C ARG A 190 -19.21 15.51 4.09
N ALA A 191 -18.07 15.19 3.47
CA ALA A 191 -17.29 16.16 2.71
C ALA A 191 -18.07 16.70 1.49
N ALA A 192 -18.93 15.87 0.89
CA ALA A 192 -19.77 16.25 -0.23
C ALA A 192 -20.99 17.10 0.19
N LEU A 193 -21.70 16.70 1.25
CA LEU A 193 -23.05 17.23 1.54
C LEU A 193 -23.15 18.07 2.81
N ASP A 194 -22.06 18.28 3.53
CA ASP A 194 -22.10 18.87 4.87
C ASP A 194 -23.12 18.09 5.74
N ASP A 195 -24.29 18.64 6.04
CA ASP A 195 -25.26 18.00 6.94
C ASP A 195 -26.11 16.89 6.30
N GLY A 196 -25.95 16.62 5.01
CA GLY A 196 -26.60 15.50 4.31
C GLY A 196 -27.99 15.81 3.74
N ARG A 197 -28.40 17.08 3.67
CA ARG A 197 -29.75 17.44 3.18
C ARG A 197 -29.89 17.52 1.67
N ASP A 198 -28.81 17.79 0.96
CA ASP A 198 -28.82 18.00 -0.49
C ASP A 198 -28.58 16.66 -1.24
N GLU A 199 -28.90 16.61 -2.53
CA GLU A 199 -28.64 15.43 -3.38
C GLU A 199 -27.27 15.49 -4.07
N TYR A 200 -26.76 16.69 -4.30
CA TYR A 200 -25.48 16.98 -4.94
C TYR A 200 -24.60 17.82 -4.00
N ALA A 201 -23.30 17.91 -4.29
CA ALA A 201 -22.36 18.67 -3.48
C ALA A 201 -22.70 20.19 -3.43
N TRP A 202 -23.28 20.71 -4.51
CA TRP A 202 -23.86 22.04 -4.55
C TRP A 202 -25.34 22.02 -4.19
N ARG A 203 -25.85 23.17 -3.74
CA ARG A 203 -27.28 23.37 -3.49
C ARG A 203 -28.00 23.64 -4.81
N GLY A 204 -28.89 22.74 -5.22
CA GLY A 204 -29.78 22.95 -6.36
C GLY A 204 -29.75 21.83 -7.40
N ALA A 205 -30.25 22.12 -8.60
CA ALA A 205 -30.32 21.16 -9.69
C ALA A 205 -28.95 20.96 -10.36
N SER A 206 -28.70 19.78 -10.89
CA SER A 206 -27.52 19.46 -11.67
C SER A 206 -27.61 20.01 -13.10
N ASN A 207 -26.49 20.52 -13.61
CA ASN A 207 -26.27 20.85 -15.01
C ASN A 207 -24.75 20.85 -15.31
N ALA A 208 -24.39 20.96 -16.60
CA ALA A 208 -23.02 20.83 -17.08
C ALA A 208 -22.04 21.92 -16.58
N ASP A 209 -22.51 23.00 -15.93
CA ASP A 209 -21.62 24.02 -15.34
C ASP A 209 -21.12 23.64 -13.94
N TYR A 210 -21.66 22.56 -13.36
CA TYR A 210 -21.39 22.15 -11.97
C TYR A 210 -20.61 20.84 -11.86
N ALA A 211 -20.66 19.98 -12.87
CA ALA A 211 -20.03 18.67 -12.82
C ALA A 211 -19.86 18.10 -14.23
N ASP A 212 -18.92 17.17 -14.37
CA ASP A 212 -18.77 16.36 -15.56
C ASP A 212 -19.60 15.07 -15.47
N PHE A 213 -20.65 14.96 -16.28
CA PHE A 213 -21.55 13.81 -16.35
C PHE A 213 -22.27 13.79 -17.71
N ASP A 214 -22.80 12.64 -18.13
CA ASP A 214 -23.33 12.42 -19.48
C ASP A 214 -22.35 12.95 -20.57
N ASN A 215 -21.03 12.86 -20.32
CA ASN A 215 -20.02 13.53 -21.13
C ASN A 215 -19.89 12.84 -22.51
N PRO A 216 -20.21 13.53 -23.61
CA PRO A 216 -20.16 12.94 -24.95
C PRO A 216 -18.74 12.63 -25.44
N ASP A 217 -17.72 13.29 -24.89
CA ASP A 217 -16.32 13.02 -25.21
C ASP A 217 -15.80 11.76 -24.53
N GLY A 218 -16.51 11.24 -23.51
CA GLY A 218 -16.20 10.01 -22.81
C GLY A 218 -14.86 10.06 -22.08
N LYS A 219 -14.50 11.21 -21.51
CA LYS A 219 -13.21 11.45 -20.85
C LYS A 219 -13.40 12.29 -19.60
N THR A 220 -12.45 12.16 -18.69
CA THR A 220 -12.33 13.04 -17.53
C THR A 220 -12.01 14.47 -17.94
N THR A 221 -12.15 15.38 -16.98
CA THR A 221 -11.75 16.78 -17.09
C THR A 221 -10.72 17.15 -15.99
N PRO A 222 -10.00 18.28 -16.11
CA PRO A 222 -9.12 18.75 -15.03
C PRO A 222 -9.90 18.92 -13.73
N VAL A 223 -9.28 18.57 -12.60
CA VAL A 223 -9.91 18.53 -11.26
C VAL A 223 -10.35 19.90 -10.73
N ASP A 224 -9.98 21.00 -11.39
CA ASP A 224 -10.34 22.37 -11.02
C ASP A 224 -11.31 23.04 -12.02
N ARG A 225 -11.96 22.25 -12.88
CA ARG A 225 -12.80 22.76 -13.96
C ARG A 225 -14.13 23.36 -13.53
N TYR A 226 -14.76 22.82 -12.48
CA TYR A 226 -16.13 23.18 -12.09
C TYR A 226 -16.20 23.95 -10.77
N PRO A 227 -15.86 25.26 -10.75
CA PRO A 227 -15.87 26.06 -9.52
C PRO A 227 -17.25 26.21 -8.89
N ASN A 228 -18.32 26.04 -9.65
CA ASN A 228 -19.69 26.07 -9.12
C ASN A 228 -20.12 24.74 -8.48
N GLY A 229 -19.41 23.65 -8.80
CA GLY A 229 -19.67 22.28 -8.32
C GLY A 229 -19.12 21.96 -6.93
N LYS A 230 -18.34 22.88 -6.35
CA LYS A 230 -17.75 22.68 -5.03
C LYS A 230 -18.79 22.37 -3.96
N SER A 231 -18.44 21.48 -3.04
CA SER A 231 -19.21 21.26 -1.83
C SER A 231 -19.27 22.52 -0.96
N GLY A 232 -20.25 22.57 -0.05
CA GLY A 232 -20.32 23.63 0.96
C GLY A 232 -19.07 23.74 1.85
N LEU A 233 -18.29 22.66 1.93
CA LEU A 233 -17.02 22.57 2.68
C LEU A 233 -15.79 22.77 1.78
N GLY A 234 -15.99 22.98 0.46
CA GLY A 234 -14.96 23.37 -0.49
C GLY A 234 -14.36 22.24 -1.32
N ALA A 235 -14.84 21.00 -1.18
CA ALA A 235 -14.33 19.85 -1.93
C ALA A 235 -14.84 19.89 -3.37
N TRP A 236 -13.97 19.63 -4.33
CA TRP A 236 -14.27 19.67 -5.76
C TRP A 236 -14.65 18.30 -6.28
N ASP A 237 -15.44 18.27 -7.36
CA ASP A 237 -15.78 17.07 -8.12
C ASP A 237 -16.29 15.90 -7.26
N MET A 238 -16.94 16.21 -6.14
CA MET A 238 -17.63 15.21 -5.31
C MET A 238 -18.88 14.64 -6.02
N CYS A 239 -19.22 15.09 -7.23
CA CYS A 239 -20.28 14.54 -8.06
C CYS A 239 -19.81 14.63 -9.52
N GLY A 240 -19.68 13.50 -10.22
CA GLY A 240 -19.17 13.46 -11.59
C GLY A 240 -17.64 13.40 -11.69
N ASN A 241 -17.11 13.63 -12.89
CA ASN A 241 -15.71 13.42 -13.29
C ASN A 241 -15.27 11.96 -13.15
N VAL A 242 -14.86 11.49 -11.96
CA VAL A 242 -14.64 10.06 -11.72
C VAL A 242 -15.37 9.62 -10.46
N SER A 243 -15.74 8.34 -10.43
CA SER A 243 -16.15 7.74 -9.17
C SER A 243 -14.92 7.46 -8.32
N GLU A 244 -15.05 7.58 -7.00
CA GLU A 244 -13.91 7.55 -6.09
C GLU A 244 -13.98 6.36 -5.15
N TRP A 245 -12.91 5.56 -5.11
CA TRP A 245 -12.76 4.51 -4.11
C TRP A 245 -12.81 5.07 -2.69
N VAL A 246 -13.57 4.40 -1.82
CA VAL A 246 -13.56 4.62 -0.36
C VAL A 246 -13.09 3.36 0.35
N ASN A 247 -12.78 3.46 1.64
CA ASN A 247 -12.18 2.35 2.39
C ASN A 247 -13.17 1.19 2.62
N ASP A 248 -14.46 1.49 2.70
CA ASP A 248 -15.53 0.60 3.14
C ASP A 248 -15.77 -0.57 2.18
N TRP A 249 -16.11 -1.73 2.76
CA TRP A 249 -16.72 -2.82 2.01
C TRP A 249 -18.18 -2.47 1.68
N TYR A 250 -18.65 -2.91 0.51
CA TYR A 250 -20.02 -2.70 0.10
C TYR A 250 -20.96 -3.77 0.66
N ASP A 251 -22.05 -3.30 1.24
CA ASP A 251 -23.22 -4.08 1.67
C ASP A 251 -24.46 -3.19 1.49
N ASP A 252 -25.46 -3.71 0.75
CA ASP A 252 -26.69 -3.01 0.40
C ASP A 252 -27.60 -2.76 1.62
N LYS A 253 -27.38 -3.50 2.72
CA LYS A 253 -28.17 -3.38 3.96
C LYS A 253 -27.42 -2.69 5.08
N TYR A 254 -26.16 -2.31 4.88
CA TYR A 254 -25.32 -1.76 5.96
C TYR A 254 -25.96 -0.58 6.68
N TYR A 255 -26.66 0.30 5.97
CA TYR A 255 -27.30 1.48 6.57
C TYR A 255 -28.37 1.14 7.62
N GLN A 256 -28.92 -0.09 7.60
CA GLN A 256 -29.89 -0.56 8.60
C GLN A 256 -29.23 -0.90 9.95
N THR A 257 -27.93 -1.20 9.94
CA THR A 257 -27.15 -1.62 11.11
C THR A 257 -25.94 -0.73 11.38
N SER A 258 -25.79 0.35 10.61
CA SER A 258 -24.66 1.28 10.69
C SER A 258 -24.57 1.89 12.09
N PRO A 259 -23.39 1.87 12.74
CA PRO A 259 -23.21 2.50 14.03
C PRO A 259 -23.27 4.02 13.91
N GLU A 260 -23.79 4.69 14.94
CA GLU A 260 -23.91 6.15 14.94
C GLU A 260 -22.55 6.87 15.00
N SER A 261 -21.48 6.24 15.47
CA SER A 261 -20.18 6.89 15.66
C SER A 261 -19.15 6.32 14.70
N ASP A 262 -18.65 7.18 13.81
CA ASP A 262 -17.54 6.91 12.89
C ASP A 262 -17.63 5.55 12.16
N PRO A 263 -18.71 5.27 11.42
CA PRO A 263 -18.90 4.01 10.70
C PRO A 263 -17.83 3.83 9.63
N LYS A 264 -17.31 2.61 9.53
CA LYS A 264 -16.25 2.20 8.59
C LYS A 264 -16.70 1.09 7.64
N GLY A 265 -18.01 0.92 7.48
CA GLY A 265 -18.59 -0.17 6.70
C GLY A 265 -18.63 -1.49 7.48
N PRO A 266 -19.06 -2.58 6.84
CA PRO A 266 -18.99 -3.92 7.41
C PRO A 266 -17.54 -4.41 7.48
N ASP A 267 -17.26 -5.35 8.39
CA ASP A 267 -15.89 -5.88 8.63
C ASP A 267 -15.26 -6.53 7.38
N GLY A 268 -16.08 -6.98 6.45
CA GLY A 268 -15.67 -7.67 5.23
C GLY A 268 -16.75 -7.65 4.16
N GLY A 269 -16.35 -7.98 2.93
CA GLY A 269 -17.27 -8.07 1.81
C GLY A 269 -16.60 -8.65 0.57
N HIS A 270 -17.37 -8.77 -0.51
CA HIS A 270 -16.85 -9.20 -1.81
C HIS A 270 -16.41 -8.02 -2.68
N GLN A 271 -16.94 -6.82 -2.41
CA GLN A 271 -16.80 -5.62 -3.24
C GLN A 271 -16.56 -4.41 -2.37
N LYS A 272 -15.83 -3.43 -2.91
CA LYS A 272 -15.55 -2.15 -2.26
C LYS A 272 -16.52 -1.09 -2.73
N CYS A 273 -16.85 -0.16 -1.84
CA CYS A 273 -17.65 1.00 -2.19
C CYS A 273 -16.83 1.99 -3.04
N HIS A 274 -17.50 2.65 -3.96
CA HIS A 274 -17.03 3.90 -4.56
C HIS A 274 -18.19 4.91 -4.68
N ARG A 275 -17.86 6.21 -4.73
CA ARG A 275 -18.81 7.32 -4.58
C ARG A 275 -18.69 8.34 -5.70
N GLY A 276 -19.65 9.27 -5.81
CA GLY A 276 -19.59 10.43 -6.71
C GLY A 276 -20.06 10.21 -8.16
N GLY A 277 -19.91 9.00 -8.70
CA GLY A 277 -20.24 8.68 -10.09
C GLY A 277 -19.29 9.33 -11.11
N GLY A 278 -19.03 8.65 -12.22
CA GLY A 278 -18.07 9.14 -13.22
C GLY A 278 -18.71 9.96 -14.35
N TYR A 279 -17.86 10.53 -15.21
CA TYR A 279 -18.25 11.37 -16.38
C TYR A 279 -19.28 10.72 -17.32
N HIS A 280 -19.35 9.39 -17.34
CA HIS A 280 -20.24 8.62 -18.21
C HIS A 280 -21.63 8.38 -17.62
N GLU A 281 -21.81 8.68 -16.33
CA GLU A 281 -23.08 8.48 -15.64
C GLU A 281 -24.04 9.63 -15.91
N ASN A 282 -25.34 9.35 -15.77
CA ASN A 282 -26.36 10.39 -15.82
C ASN A 282 -26.51 11.09 -14.47
N ARG A 283 -27.29 12.19 -14.45
CA ARG A 283 -27.54 12.98 -13.23
C ARG A 283 -28.03 12.19 -12.01
N MET A 284 -28.63 11.01 -12.18
CA MET A 284 -29.09 10.17 -11.07
C MET A 284 -27.96 9.35 -10.46
N GLY A 285 -26.94 8.98 -11.23
CA GLY A 285 -25.79 8.19 -10.81
C GLY A 285 -24.70 9.01 -10.13
N ILE A 286 -24.63 10.32 -10.42
CA ILE A 286 -23.61 11.21 -9.82
C ILE A 286 -24.05 11.86 -8.49
N ARG A 287 -25.22 11.52 -7.95
CA ARG A 287 -25.66 12.09 -6.67
C ARG A 287 -24.66 11.70 -5.59
N ALA A 288 -24.35 12.61 -4.67
CA ALA A 288 -23.42 12.33 -3.58
C ALA A 288 -23.92 11.19 -2.66
N LYS A 289 -25.24 10.96 -2.63
CA LYS A 289 -25.86 9.84 -1.91
C LYS A 289 -25.75 8.50 -2.65
N SER A 290 -25.56 8.50 -3.97
CA SER A 290 -25.56 7.27 -4.79
C SER A 290 -24.35 6.40 -4.56
N ARG A 291 -24.63 5.17 -4.11
CA ARG A 291 -23.62 4.17 -3.76
C ARG A 291 -23.34 3.32 -4.97
N HIS A 292 -22.06 3.07 -5.19
CA HIS A 292 -21.61 2.20 -6.26
C HIS A 292 -20.64 1.18 -5.69
N MET A 293 -20.42 0.10 -6.43
CA MET A 293 -19.53 -0.96 -5.99
C MET A 293 -18.81 -1.63 -7.15
N ALA A 294 -17.62 -2.12 -6.83
CA ALA A 294 -16.86 -2.96 -7.73
C ALA A 294 -15.93 -3.89 -6.94
N MET A 295 -15.43 -4.93 -7.60
CA MET A 295 -14.42 -5.82 -7.00
C MET A 295 -13.16 -5.01 -6.67
N SER A 296 -12.45 -5.33 -5.58
CA SER A 296 -11.27 -4.56 -5.16
C SER A 296 -10.18 -4.46 -6.24
N GLY A 297 -10.00 -5.52 -7.03
CA GLY A 297 -9.05 -5.56 -8.15
C GLY A 297 -9.58 -4.99 -9.48
N ALA A 298 -10.82 -4.48 -9.52
CA ALA A 298 -11.35 -3.85 -10.71
C ALA A 298 -10.65 -2.51 -10.94
N SER A 299 -10.23 -2.25 -12.18
CA SER A 299 -9.67 -0.97 -12.62
C SER A 299 -10.40 -0.53 -13.87
N THR A 300 -11.22 0.51 -13.77
CA THR A 300 -12.00 1.05 -14.88
C THR A 300 -11.57 2.47 -15.21
N ASP A 301 -11.91 2.94 -16.41
CA ASP A 301 -11.54 4.26 -16.93
C ASP A 301 -12.31 5.43 -16.33
N TYR A 302 -13.23 5.16 -15.40
CA TYR A 302 -14.03 6.15 -14.70
C TYR A 302 -13.93 6.06 -13.17
N ILE A 303 -13.11 5.15 -12.62
CA ILE A 303 -12.87 5.07 -11.18
C ILE A 303 -11.45 5.55 -10.85
N GLY A 304 -11.38 6.57 -10.00
CA GLY A 304 -10.18 7.10 -9.37
C GLY A 304 -10.34 7.10 -7.85
N PHE A 305 -9.73 8.07 -7.16
CA PHE A 305 -9.82 8.20 -5.71
C PHE A 305 -9.29 9.56 -5.23
N ARG A 306 -9.56 9.86 -3.96
CA ARG A 306 -8.92 10.94 -3.19
C ARG A 306 -8.49 10.42 -1.82
N CYS A 307 -7.52 11.09 -1.19
CA CYS A 307 -7.07 10.69 0.14
C CYS A 307 -7.79 11.43 1.27
N ALA A 308 -7.71 10.86 2.47
CA ALA A 308 -8.10 11.45 3.73
C ALA A 308 -7.01 11.22 4.80
N LEU A 309 -7.03 12.02 5.85
CA LEU A 309 -6.08 11.95 6.95
C LEU A 309 -6.82 12.24 8.26
N ASP A 310 -6.52 11.49 9.32
CA ASP A 310 -7.10 11.73 10.63
C ASP A 310 -6.61 13.07 11.20
N GLU A 311 -7.47 13.79 11.91
CA GLU A 311 -7.03 14.98 12.66
C GLU A 311 -6.18 14.52 13.85
N ILE A 312 -4.90 14.92 13.87
CA ILE A 312 -4.03 14.72 15.03
C ILE A 312 -4.46 15.74 16.08
N ILE A 313 -5.28 15.29 17.03
CA ILE A 313 -5.54 16.06 18.24
C ILE A 313 -4.38 15.75 19.18
N ASP A 314 -3.43 16.67 19.30
CA ASP A 314 -2.44 16.61 20.37
C ASP A 314 -3.22 16.64 21.69
N GLU A 315 -3.24 15.52 22.43
CA GLU A 315 -3.73 15.47 23.81
C GLU A 315 -2.76 16.22 24.74
N GLU A 316 -2.52 17.50 24.50
CA GLU A 316 -1.86 18.42 25.41
C GLU A 316 -2.63 19.75 25.44
N THR A 317 -3.64 19.85 26.32
CA THR A 317 -3.83 20.95 27.28
C THR A 317 -5.03 20.71 28.20
#